data_AF-A0A2E8PSY3-F1
#
_entry.id   AF-A0A2E8PSY3-F1
#
_cell.length_a   1.000
_cell.length_b   1.000
_cell.length_c   1.000
_cell.angle_alpha   90.00
_cell.angle_beta   90.00
_cell.angle_gamma   90.00
#
_symmetry.space_group_name_H-M   'P 1'
#
loop_
_entity.id
_entity.type
_entity.pdbx_description
1 polymer ?
#
loop_
_entity_poly.entity_id
_entity_poly.type
_entity_poly.pdbx_seq_one_letter_code
_entity_poly.pdbx_strand_id
1 'polypeptide(L)'
;DLSRIVSEMLDAPSPEGIYPTTECLDRLEQQIAKAVIYGVGWGHADACADIDNKRDPRAKDLGDMLRRAKVDLGLSPREDAEAVNAS
;
A
#
# COMPACT_ATOMS: atom_id res chain seq x y z
N ASP A 1 -6.47 0.66 -6.55
CA ASP A 1 -7.42 -0.23 -5.88
C ASP A 1 -7.04 -1.67 -6.19
N LEU A 2 -6.26 -2.28 -5.31
CA LEU A 2 -5.69 -3.63 -5.50
C LEU A 2 -6.78 -4.69 -5.57
N SER A 3 -7.82 -4.57 -4.74
CA SER A 3 -8.98 -5.44 -4.73
C SER A 3 -9.69 -5.44 -6.08
N ARG A 4 -9.86 -4.27 -6.71
CA ARG A 4 -10.45 -4.16 -8.04
C ARG A 4 -9.67 -4.93 -9.11
N ILE A 5 -8.34 -4.86 -9.08
CA ILE A 5 -7.50 -5.59 -10.04
C ILE A 5 -7.60 -7.11 -9.81
N VAL A 6 -7.61 -7.54 -8.55
CA VAL A 6 -7.77 -8.97 -8.20
C VAL A 6 -9.16 -9.49 -8.59
N SER A 7 -10.23 -8.71 -8.37
CA SER A 7 -11.57 -9.06 -8.84
C SER A 7 -11.65 -9.12 -10.37
N GLU A 8 -10.99 -8.20 -11.10
CA GLU A 8 -10.89 -8.28 -12.57
C GLU A 8 -10.17 -9.57 -13.02
N MET A 9 -9.22 -10.10 -12.23
CA MET A 9 -8.55 -11.39 -12.53
C MET A 9 -9.43 -12.61 -12.28
N LEU A 10 -10.28 -12.57 -11.25
CA LEU A 10 -10.98 -13.76 -10.72
C LEU A 10 -12.44 -13.85 -11.15
N ASP A 11 -13.10 -12.71 -11.37
CA ASP A 11 -14.58 -12.64 -11.44
C ASP A 11 -15.12 -12.16 -12.80
N ALA A 12 -14.29 -11.54 -13.65
CA ALA A 12 -14.74 -10.87 -14.88
C ALA A 12 -14.03 -11.41 -16.15
N PRO A 13 -14.51 -12.51 -16.75
CA PRO A 13 -13.99 -12.96 -18.03
C PRO A 13 -14.36 -11.97 -19.15
N SER A 14 -13.51 -11.90 -20.18
CA SER A 14 -13.82 -11.19 -21.42
C SER A 14 -15.04 -11.79 -22.12
N PRO A 15 -15.64 -11.11 -23.12
CA PRO A 15 -16.76 -11.65 -23.90
C PRO A 15 -16.48 -13.04 -24.52
N GLU A 16 -15.21 -13.38 -24.72
CA GLU A 16 -14.72 -14.66 -25.23
C GLU A 16 -14.54 -15.74 -24.14
N GLY A 17 -14.86 -15.43 -22.88
CA GLY A 17 -14.71 -16.32 -21.74
C GLY A 17 -13.28 -16.42 -21.18
N ILE A 18 -12.39 -15.50 -21.59
CA ILE A 18 -10.97 -15.52 -21.21
C ILE A 18 -10.74 -14.51 -20.09
N TYR A 19 -10.11 -14.94 -19.01
CA TYR A 19 -9.74 -14.03 -17.93
C TYR A 19 -8.55 -13.13 -18.35
N PRO A 20 -8.59 -11.81 -18.08
CA PRO A 20 -7.51 -10.88 -18.44
C PRO A 20 -6.32 -10.96 -17.47
N THR A 21 -5.94 -12.16 -17.06
CA THR A 21 -4.99 -12.44 -15.96
C THR A 21 -3.63 -11.80 -16.17
N THR A 22 -3.08 -11.81 -17.39
CA THR A 22 -1.77 -11.21 -17.69
C THR A 22 -1.77 -9.69 -17.55
N GLU A 23 -2.74 -9.00 -18.16
CA GLU A 23 -2.81 -7.53 -18.08
C GLU A 23 -3.09 -7.06 -16.63
N CYS A 24 -3.94 -7.78 -15.92
CA CYS A 24 -4.21 -7.48 -14.52
C CYS A 24 -2.98 -7.75 -13.62
N LEU A 25 -2.19 -8.79 -13.92
CA LEU A 25 -0.93 -9.04 -13.23
C LEU A 25 0.06 -7.90 -13.47
N ASP A 26 0.23 -7.43 -14.71
CA ASP A 26 1.10 -6.30 -15.04
C ASP A 26 0.67 -5.03 -14.28
N ARG A 27 -0.63 -4.77 -14.22
CA ARG A 27 -1.19 -3.63 -13.46
C ARG A 27 -0.95 -3.79 -11.96
N LEU A 28 -1.08 -5.00 -11.42
CA LEU A 28 -0.79 -5.32 -10.02
C LEU A 28 0.68 -5.05 -9.69
N GLU A 29 1.60 -5.57 -10.52
CA GLU A 29 3.03 -5.36 -10.36
C GLU A 29 3.42 -3.88 -10.41
N GLN A 30 2.84 -3.11 -11.34
CA GLN A 30 3.05 -1.67 -11.42
C GLN A 30 2.60 -0.92 -10.16
N GLN A 31 1.45 -1.31 -9.57
CA GLN A 31 0.96 -0.71 -8.32
C GLN A 31 1.88 -1.04 -7.14
N ILE A 32 2.36 -2.28 -7.05
CA ILE A 32 3.33 -2.69 -6.02
C ILE A 32 4.64 -1.92 -6.20
N ALA A 33 5.18 -1.85 -7.42
CA ALA A 33 6.41 -1.11 -7.72
C ALA A 33 6.29 0.37 -7.34
N LYS A 34 5.14 1.00 -7.65
CA LYS A 34 4.86 2.38 -7.26
C LYS A 34 4.86 2.55 -5.73
N ALA A 35 4.22 1.64 -5.00
CA ALA A 35 4.22 1.65 -3.53
C ALA A 35 5.63 1.49 -2.95
N VAL A 36 6.44 0.59 -3.51
CA VAL A 36 7.85 0.40 -3.11
C VAL A 36 8.67 1.68 -3.32
N ILE A 37 8.55 2.33 -4.48
CA ILE A 37 9.26 3.58 -4.79
C ILE A 37 8.92 4.67 -3.77
N TYR A 38 7.63 4.84 -3.43
CA TYR A 38 7.23 5.79 -2.40
C TYR A 38 7.78 5.43 -1.02
N GLY A 39 7.72 4.15 -0.64
CA GLY A 39 8.26 3.69 0.64
C GLY A 39 9.76 3.96 0.78
N VAL A 40 10.55 3.71 -0.28
CA VAL A 40 11.98 4.03 -0.32
C VAL A 40 12.21 5.53 -0.24
N GLY A 41 11.45 6.33 -1.00
CA GLY A 41 11.55 7.80 -0.97
C GLY A 41 11.26 8.38 0.41
N TRP A 42 10.23 7.87 1.10
CA TRP A 42 9.93 8.26 2.48
C TRP A 42 11.02 7.84 3.45
N GLY A 43 11.50 6.59 3.37
CA GLY A 43 12.60 6.11 4.19
C GLY A 43 13.86 6.94 4.03
N HIS A 44 14.16 7.38 2.81
CA HIS A 44 15.27 8.29 2.53
C HIS A 44 15.06 9.66 3.19
N ALA A 45 13.91 10.31 2.98
CA ALA A 45 13.62 11.63 3.56
C ALA A 45 13.70 11.61 5.09
N ASP A 46 13.19 10.56 5.70
CA ASP A 46 13.25 10.30 7.13
C ASP A 46 14.69 10.12 7.64
N ALA A 47 15.52 9.38 6.90
CA ALA A 47 16.92 9.19 7.25
C ALA A 47 17.69 10.51 7.21
N CYS A 48 17.44 11.36 6.21
CA CYS A 48 18.01 12.70 6.15
C CYS A 48 17.60 13.53 7.37
N ALA A 49 16.31 13.55 7.72
CA ALA A 49 15.83 14.26 8.89
C ALA A 49 16.45 13.75 10.20
N ASP A 50 16.65 12.44 10.34
CA ASP A 50 17.31 11.88 11.53
C ASP A 50 18.79 12.29 11.60
N ILE A 51 19.51 12.26 10.47
CA ILE A 51 20.90 12.73 10.38
C ILE A 51 21.01 14.21 10.79
N ASP A 52 20.14 15.07 10.26
CA ASP A 52 20.12 16.50 10.60
C ASP A 52 19.87 16.74 12.10
N ASN A 53 19.11 15.84 12.73
CA ASN A 53 18.80 15.87 14.15
C ASN A 53 19.79 15.08 15.03
N LYS A 54 20.94 14.63 14.48
CA LYS A 54 21.95 13.81 15.19
C LYS A 54 21.41 12.50 15.76
N ARG A 55 20.40 11.91 15.12
CA ARG A 55 19.83 10.60 15.43
C ARG A 55 20.39 9.52 14.50
N ASP A 56 20.43 8.28 14.96
CA ASP A 56 20.80 7.14 14.09
C ASP A 56 19.58 6.72 13.25
N PRO A 57 19.58 6.91 11.93
CA PRO A 57 18.44 6.57 11.07
C PRO A 57 18.18 5.06 10.98
N ARG A 58 19.13 4.22 11.42
CA ARG A 58 19.01 2.75 11.46
C ARG A 58 18.29 2.27 12.72
N ALA A 59 18.20 3.11 13.74
CA ALA A 59 17.57 2.79 15.02
C ALA A 59 16.05 3.00 15.01
N LYS A 60 15.41 3.05 13.82
CA LYS A 60 13.96 3.22 13.71
C LYS A 60 13.24 1.95 14.15
N ASP A 61 12.20 2.14 14.97
CA ASP A 61 11.29 1.07 15.34
C ASP A 61 10.37 0.70 14.16
N LEU A 62 10.28 -0.60 13.87
CA LEU A 62 9.41 -1.12 12.81
C LEU A 62 7.94 -0.81 13.09
N GLY A 63 7.52 -0.83 14.36
CA GLY A 63 6.17 -0.50 14.77
C GLY A 63 5.79 0.95 14.46
N ASP A 64 6.68 1.90 14.73
CA ASP A 64 6.51 3.32 14.37
C ASP A 64 6.41 3.52 12.84
N MET A 65 7.27 2.83 12.07
CA MET A 65 7.23 2.89 10.60
C MET A 65 5.89 2.37 10.05
N LEU A 66 5.41 1.23 10.57
CA LEU A 66 4.12 0.66 10.18
C LEU A 66 2.95 1.55 10.57
N ARG A 67 2.99 2.18 11.75
CA ARG A 67 1.93 3.09 12.22
C ARG A 67 1.81 4.30 11.30
N ARG A 68 2.95 4.90 10.92
CA ARG A 68 2.97 6.05 10.01
C ARG A 68 2.49 5.67 8.61
N ALA A 69 2.96 4.54 8.07
CA ALA A 69 2.50 4.04 6.78
C ALA A 69 0.97 3.85 6.75
N LYS A 70 0.36 3.35 7.84
CA LYS A 70 -1.10 3.28 7.96
C LYS A 70 -1.77 4.64 7.88
N VAL A 71 -1.23 5.66 8.57
CA VAL A 71 -1.78 7.03 8.51
C VAL A 71 -1.66 7.60 7.10
N ASP A 72 -0.49 7.49 6.48
CA ASP A 72 -0.23 8.07 5.15
C ASP A 72 -1.04 7.38 4.05
N LEU A 73 -1.34 6.08 4.20
CA LEU A 73 -2.21 5.32 3.31
C LEU A 73 -3.71 5.52 3.61
N GLY A 74 -4.08 6.33 4.61
CA GLY A 74 -5.47 6.51 5.02
C GLY A 74 -6.09 5.28 5.70
N LEU A 75 -5.26 4.33 6.14
CA LEU A 75 -5.62 3.10 6.87
C LEU A 75 -5.55 3.29 8.41
N SER A 76 -5.46 4.54 8.87
CA SER A 76 -5.59 4.87 10.30
C SER A 76 -6.98 4.43 10.79
N PRO A 77 -7.14 3.93 12.04
CA PRO A 77 -8.45 3.62 12.60
C PRO A 77 -9.26 4.91 12.78
N ARG A 78 -9.87 5.38 11.69
CA ARG A 78 -11.03 6.25 11.66
C ARG A 78 -12.12 5.46 10.95
N GLU A 79 -13.09 5.03 11.76
CA GLU A 79 -14.48 4.77 11.35
C GLU A 79 -14.86 3.43 10.69
N ASP A 80 -14.08 2.35 10.86
CA ASP A 80 -14.61 0.99 10.59
C ASP A 80 -15.56 0.47 11.71
N ALA A 81 -15.74 1.23 12.79
CA ALA A 81 -16.66 0.89 13.87
C ALA A 81 -18.14 1.04 13.49
N GLU A 82 -18.47 1.79 12.43
CA GLU A 82 -19.87 2.00 12.00
C GLU A 82 -20.34 1.00 10.95
N ALA A 83 -19.43 0.34 10.21
CA ALA A 83 -19.80 -0.64 9.18
C ALA A 83 -20.15 -2.03 9.73
N VAL A 84 -19.71 -2.38 10.95
CA VAL A 84 -19.96 -3.69 11.57
C VAL A 84 -21.29 -3.75 12.35
N ASN A 85 -21.91 -2.60 12.66
CA ASN A 85 -23.19 -2.53 13.38
C ASN A 85 -24.41 -2.19 12.51
N ALA A 86 -24.25 -2.17 11.18
CA ALA A 86 -25.33 -1.91 10.23
C ALA A 86 -25.78 -3.15 9.43
N SER A 87 -25.42 -4.37 9.89
CA SER A 87 -25.94 -5.65 9.38
C SER A 87 -27.05 -6.21 10.25
#